data_AF-A0A7X7BPT8-F1
#
_entry.id   AF-A0A7X7BPT8-F1
#
_cell.length_a   1.000
_cell.length_b   1.000
_cell.length_c   1.000
_cell.angle_alpha   90.00
_cell.angle_beta   90.00
_cell.angle_gamma   90.00
#
_symmetry.space_group_name_H-M   'P 1'
#
loop_
_entity.id
_entity.type
_entity.pdbx_description
1 polymer ?
#
loop_
_entity_poly.entity_id
_entity_poly.type
_entity_poly.pdbx_seq_one_letter_code
_entity_poly.pdbx_strand_id
1 'polypeptide(L)'
;MKFKESITNTFLKTVSAFANYGDGEINFGVKDDGTVVGVKDPVQTCLNIENKINDSIRPQVDYRLHIDEQTNVITLKIFQGLYPPYFYKEKAYKRNDSASVPVDSLELSRLILEGQNCSYDSLPSHASNLHFSILEKALQKKIGIEKLTPDLLITLGLREKNGKYTNAGALFADENDYRGIDLVKFGDNINVMLDRAQIEKVSVLKLYQDALQKYRQYYQNEVIDGAYRRKNE
;
A
#
# COMPACT_ATOMS: atom_id res chain seq x y z
N MET A 1 8.42 -16.54 -10.39
CA MET A 1 8.96 -17.26 -11.56
C MET A 1 7.90 -17.34 -12.66
N LYS A 2 8.28 -17.25 -13.93
CA LYS A 2 7.38 -17.37 -15.10
C LYS A 2 8.08 -18.08 -16.25
N PHE A 3 7.37 -18.92 -17.00
CA PHE A 3 7.90 -19.67 -18.14
C PHE A 3 7.40 -19.08 -19.47
N LYS A 4 8.23 -19.14 -20.50
CA LYS A 4 7.87 -18.75 -21.87
C LYS A 4 8.61 -19.62 -22.90
N GLU A 5 7.83 -20.24 -23.79
CA GLU A 5 8.34 -21.00 -24.94
C GLU A 5 8.96 -20.10 -26.02
N SER A 6 8.43 -18.89 -26.23
CA SER A 6 8.96 -17.92 -27.21
C SER A 6 8.91 -16.48 -26.72
N ILE A 7 9.78 -15.63 -27.28
CA ILE A 7 9.88 -14.21 -26.92
C ILE A 7 8.79 -13.42 -27.61
N THR A 8 7.68 -13.24 -26.89
CA THR A 8 6.67 -12.25 -27.24
C THR A 8 6.82 -11.04 -26.33
N ASN A 9 6.54 -9.83 -26.84
CA ASN A 9 6.63 -8.58 -26.06
C ASN A 9 5.79 -8.58 -24.76
N THR A 10 4.95 -9.58 -24.53
CA THR A 10 4.22 -9.80 -23.28
C THR A 10 5.13 -9.99 -22.05
N PHE A 11 6.38 -10.43 -22.23
CA PHE A 11 7.32 -10.52 -21.10
C PHE A 11 7.64 -9.14 -20.50
N LEU A 12 7.60 -8.06 -21.29
CA LEU A 12 7.84 -6.69 -20.83
C LEU A 12 6.79 -6.22 -19.81
N LYS A 13 5.54 -6.68 -19.94
CA LYS A 13 4.51 -6.49 -18.90
C LYS A 13 4.90 -7.17 -17.58
N THR A 14 5.59 -8.30 -17.67
CA THR A 14 6.05 -9.06 -16.51
C THR A 14 7.28 -8.39 -15.87
N VAL A 15 8.19 -7.85 -16.69
CA VAL A 15 9.33 -7.04 -16.22
C VAL A 15 8.84 -5.81 -15.45
N SER A 16 7.90 -5.04 -16.02
CA SER A 16 7.25 -3.91 -15.32
C SER A 16 6.60 -4.37 -14.02
N ALA A 17 5.92 -5.52 -14.00
CA ALA A 17 5.28 -6.03 -12.80
C ALA A 17 6.26 -6.39 -11.68
N PHE A 18 7.38 -7.04 -11.99
CA PHE A 18 8.40 -7.34 -10.98
C PHE A 18 9.10 -6.06 -10.51
N ALA A 19 9.50 -5.17 -11.43
CA ALA A 19 10.10 -3.90 -11.05
C ALA A 19 9.22 -3.04 -10.11
N ASN A 20 7.89 -3.12 -10.23
CA ASN A 20 6.95 -2.40 -9.36
C ASN A 20 6.70 -3.05 -8.00
N TYR A 21 6.70 -4.39 -7.90
CA TYR A 21 6.12 -5.08 -6.74
C TYR A 21 7.04 -6.10 -6.06
N GLY A 22 8.19 -6.43 -6.65
CA GLY A 22 9.13 -7.40 -6.06
C GLY A 22 9.98 -8.12 -7.09
N ASP A 23 11.11 -8.64 -6.63
CA ASP A 23 12.02 -9.44 -7.44
C ASP A 23 11.28 -10.60 -8.15
N GLY A 24 11.77 -10.96 -9.33
CA GLY A 24 11.20 -12.09 -10.05
C GLY A 24 12.05 -12.58 -11.21
N GLU A 25 11.70 -13.77 -11.67
CA GLU A 25 12.46 -14.47 -12.72
C GLU A 25 11.53 -14.91 -13.86
N ILE A 26 12.04 -14.78 -15.09
CA ILE A 26 11.41 -15.23 -16.33
C ILE A 26 12.38 -16.18 -17.03
N ASN A 27 11.94 -17.42 -17.26
CA ASN A 27 12.73 -18.43 -17.96
C ASN A 27 12.23 -18.60 -19.39
N PHE A 28 13.12 -18.39 -20.35
CA PHE A 28 12.87 -18.58 -21.77
C PHE A 28 13.40 -19.94 -22.23
N GLY A 29 12.67 -20.61 -23.11
CA GLY A 29 12.99 -21.98 -23.53
C GLY A 29 12.40 -23.05 -22.60
N VAL A 30 11.38 -22.69 -21.82
CA VAL A 30 10.62 -23.60 -20.96
C VAL A 30 9.13 -23.44 -21.25
N LYS A 31 8.43 -24.55 -21.45
CA LYS A 31 6.98 -24.58 -21.66
C LYS A 31 6.21 -24.35 -20.36
N ASP A 32 4.92 -24.04 -20.48
CA ASP A 32 4.05 -23.82 -19.32
C ASP A 32 3.89 -25.07 -18.43
N ASP A 33 4.09 -26.27 -18.99
CA ASP A 33 4.12 -27.55 -18.27
C ASP A 33 5.48 -27.86 -17.60
N GLY A 34 6.45 -26.97 -17.70
CA GLY A 34 7.80 -27.13 -17.16
C GLY A 34 8.78 -27.86 -18.08
N THR A 35 8.34 -28.30 -19.27
CA THR A 35 9.23 -28.99 -20.23
C THR A 35 10.28 -28.04 -20.78
N VAL A 36 11.55 -28.44 -20.70
CA VAL A 36 12.69 -27.69 -21.23
C VAL A 36 12.83 -27.97 -22.73
N VAL A 37 12.75 -26.91 -23.53
CA VAL A 37 12.97 -26.94 -24.99
C VAL A 37 14.24 -26.20 -25.41
N GLY A 38 14.74 -25.29 -24.57
CA GLY A 38 15.89 -24.44 -24.85
C GLY A 38 15.61 -23.35 -25.88
N VAL A 39 16.59 -22.48 -26.09
CA VAL A 39 16.58 -21.41 -27.09
C VAL A 39 17.63 -21.69 -28.16
N LYS A 40 17.28 -21.50 -29.43
CA LYS A 40 18.16 -21.85 -30.57
C LYS A 40 19.47 -21.05 -30.61
N ASP A 41 19.40 -19.76 -30.30
CA ASP A 41 20.56 -18.86 -30.22
C ASP A 41 20.47 -18.03 -28.93
N PRO A 42 20.97 -18.56 -27.80
CA PRO A 42 20.80 -17.92 -26.50
C PRO A 42 21.48 -16.57 -26.39
N VAL A 43 22.66 -16.40 -27.00
CA VAL A 43 23.47 -15.17 -26.92
C VAL A 43 22.77 -14.03 -27.66
N GLN A 44 22.37 -14.24 -28.92
CA GLN A 44 21.63 -13.23 -29.67
C GLN A 44 20.28 -12.93 -29.02
N THR A 45 19.68 -13.94 -28.38
CA THR A 45 18.44 -13.79 -27.65
C THR A 45 18.59 -12.88 -26.43
N CYS A 46 19.64 -13.04 -25.64
CA CYS A 46 19.94 -12.16 -24.52
C CYS A 46 20.05 -10.70 -24.98
N LEU A 47 20.81 -10.42 -26.03
CA LEU A 47 20.93 -9.07 -26.62
C LEU A 47 19.56 -8.49 -27.02
N ASN A 48 18.70 -9.32 -27.62
CA ASN A 48 17.36 -8.91 -28.00
C ASN A 48 16.46 -8.60 -26.79
N ILE A 49 16.59 -9.37 -25.71
CA ILE A 49 15.86 -9.13 -24.44
C ILE A 49 16.33 -7.81 -23.82
N GLU A 50 17.63 -7.60 -23.72
CA GLU A 50 18.24 -6.38 -23.19
C GLU A 50 17.76 -5.14 -23.92
N ASN A 51 17.89 -5.12 -25.25
CA ASN A 51 17.44 -4.00 -26.08
C ASN A 51 15.95 -3.73 -25.88
N LYS A 52 15.11 -4.78 -25.86
CA LYS A 52 13.67 -4.61 -25.63
C LYS A 52 13.34 -4.00 -24.28
N ILE A 53 14.03 -4.41 -23.22
CA ILE A 53 13.83 -3.84 -21.88
C ILE A 53 14.29 -2.38 -21.87
N ASN A 54 15.50 -2.11 -22.35
CA ASN A 54 16.12 -0.80 -22.36
C ASN A 54 15.38 0.22 -23.24
N ASP A 55 14.69 -0.23 -24.29
CA ASP A 55 13.91 0.65 -25.16
C ASP A 55 12.49 0.88 -24.66
N SER A 56 11.91 -0.09 -23.94
CA SER A 56 10.47 -0.11 -23.67
C SER A 56 10.06 0.15 -22.22
N ILE A 57 10.98 0.02 -21.26
CA ILE A 57 10.69 0.18 -19.83
C ILE A 57 11.28 1.49 -19.31
N ARG A 58 10.47 2.29 -18.63
CA ARG A 58 10.90 3.56 -17.99
C ARG A 58 10.31 3.66 -16.58
N PRO A 59 11.08 4.02 -15.54
CA PRO A 59 12.55 4.19 -15.51
C PRO A 59 13.30 2.90 -15.89
N GLN A 60 14.63 2.97 -16.08
CA GLN A 60 15.44 1.78 -16.33
C GLN A 60 15.38 0.83 -15.14
N VAL A 61 15.25 -0.47 -15.43
CA VAL A 61 15.17 -1.54 -14.44
C VAL A 61 16.52 -2.23 -14.29
N ASP A 62 16.83 -2.68 -13.08
CA ASP A 62 17.98 -3.54 -12.83
C ASP A 62 17.58 -5.00 -13.08
N TYR A 63 18.42 -5.72 -13.82
CA TYR A 63 18.20 -7.12 -14.17
C TYR A 63 19.51 -7.85 -14.44
N ARG A 64 19.46 -9.19 -14.38
CA ARG A 64 20.54 -10.09 -14.77
C ARG A 64 20.03 -11.16 -15.72
N LEU A 65 20.83 -11.48 -16.72
CA LEU A 65 20.60 -12.59 -17.63
C LEU A 65 21.63 -13.69 -17.37
N HIS A 66 21.16 -14.93 -17.36
CA HIS A 66 22.00 -16.12 -17.24
C HIS A 66 21.55 -17.15 -18.29
N ILE A 67 22.51 -17.73 -19.00
CA ILE A 67 22.29 -18.83 -19.93
C ILE A 67 22.75 -20.11 -19.26
N ASP A 68 21.88 -21.12 -19.22
CA ASP A 68 22.27 -22.48 -18.86
C ASP A 68 22.87 -23.17 -20.10
N GLU A 69 24.16 -23.43 -20.07
CA GLU A 69 24.93 -24.04 -21.16
C GLU A 69 24.50 -25.48 -21.50
N GLN A 70 23.83 -26.20 -20.59
CA GLN A 70 23.38 -27.58 -20.83
C GLN A 70 22.01 -27.61 -21.52
N THR A 71 21.14 -26.68 -21.15
CA THR A 71 19.74 -26.68 -21.59
C THR A 71 19.41 -25.58 -22.58
N ASN A 72 20.31 -24.62 -22.79
CA ASN A 72 20.09 -23.38 -23.53
C ASN A 72 18.88 -22.58 -23.04
N VAL A 73 18.52 -22.72 -21.75
CA VAL A 73 17.49 -21.91 -21.09
C VAL A 73 18.08 -20.59 -20.66
N ILE A 74 17.32 -19.51 -20.85
CA ILE A 74 17.73 -18.17 -20.43
C ILE A 74 16.90 -17.76 -19.22
N THR A 75 17.57 -17.47 -18.12
CA THR A 75 16.96 -16.91 -16.91
C THR A 75 17.17 -15.40 -16.90
N LEU A 76 16.08 -14.65 -17.04
CA LEU A 76 16.04 -13.22 -16.79
C LEU A 76 15.57 -12.99 -15.35
N LYS A 77 16.47 -12.51 -14.49
CA LYS A 77 16.16 -12.08 -13.12
C LYS A 77 15.98 -10.57 -13.10
N ILE A 78 14.83 -10.11 -12.64
CA ILE A 78 14.46 -8.70 -12.48
C ILE A 78 14.49 -8.38 -11.00
N PHE A 79 15.12 -7.28 -10.64
CA PHE A 79 15.11 -6.76 -9.27
C PHE A 79 14.00 -5.71 -9.12
N GLN A 80 13.38 -5.68 -7.94
CA GLN A 80 12.44 -4.62 -7.61
C GLN A 80 13.15 -3.28 -7.70
N GLY A 81 12.51 -2.34 -8.37
CA GLY A 81 13.05 -1.01 -8.53
C GLY A 81 12.78 -0.13 -7.32
N LEU A 82 13.70 0.79 -7.04
CA LEU A 82 13.64 1.68 -5.89
C LEU A 82 12.62 2.81 -6.04
N TYR A 83 12.29 3.18 -7.28
CA TYR A 83 11.46 4.37 -7.59
C TYR A 83 10.30 4.00 -8.52
N PRO A 84 9.32 3.21 -8.07
CA PRO A 84 8.11 2.95 -8.85
C PRO A 84 7.35 4.26 -9.17
N PRO A 85 6.48 4.29 -10.19
CA PRO A 85 6.14 3.21 -11.10
C PRO A 85 7.14 3.03 -12.27
N TYR A 86 7.37 1.77 -12.63
CA TYR A 86 8.04 1.30 -13.84
C TYR A 86 7.00 0.97 -14.92
N PHE A 87 7.01 1.73 -16.00
CA PHE A 87 6.04 1.67 -17.08
C PHE A 87 6.50 0.82 -18.26
N TYR A 88 5.54 0.16 -18.90
CA TYR A 88 5.65 -0.38 -20.25
C TYR A 88 4.49 0.17 -21.09
N LYS A 89 4.79 0.92 -22.17
CA LYS A 89 3.77 1.58 -23.01
C LYS A 89 2.77 2.40 -22.18
N GLU A 90 3.28 3.34 -21.38
CA GLU A 90 2.49 4.26 -20.54
C GLU A 90 1.61 3.58 -19.48
N LYS A 91 1.85 2.30 -19.17
CA LYS A 91 1.09 1.56 -18.15
C LYS A 91 2.04 0.85 -17.20
N ALA A 92 1.76 0.96 -15.90
CA ALA A 92 2.36 0.11 -14.88
C ALA A 92 1.57 -1.20 -14.81
N TYR A 93 2.26 -2.31 -14.55
CA TYR A 93 1.64 -3.63 -14.48
C TYR A 93 1.84 -4.24 -13.10
N LYS A 94 0.94 -5.13 -12.71
CA LYS A 94 1.08 -6.03 -11.57
C LYS A 94 0.93 -7.48 -11.99
N ARG A 95 1.43 -8.40 -11.17
CA ARG A 95 1.12 -9.83 -11.30
C ARG A 95 -0.30 -10.07 -10.82
N ASN A 96 -1.10 -10.72 -11.64
CA ASN A 96 -2.39 -11.29 -11.24
C ASN A 96 -2.29 -12.80 -11.46
N ASP A 97 -1.83 -13.48 -10.42
CA ASP A 97 -1.53 -14.91 -10.44
C ASP A 97 -0.54 -15.28 -11.58
N SER A 98 -1.03 -15.88 -12.67
CA SER A 98 -0.24 -16.28 -13.84
C SER A 98 0.00 -15.15 -14.86
N ALA A 99 -0.84 -14.10 -14.87
CA ALA A 99 -0.82 -13.02 -15.87
C ALA A 99 -0.20 -11.72 -15.33
N SER A 100 0.10 -10.79 -16.24
CA SER A 100 0.49 -9.41 -15.88
C SER A 100 -0.53 -8.45 -16.48
N VAL A 101 -1.23 -7.73 -15.63
CA VAL A 101 -2.35 -6.83 -15.98
C VAL A 101 -2.00 -5.40 -15.61
N PRO A 102 -2.50 -4.39 -16.34
CA PRO A 102 -2.30 -3.00 -15.95
C PRO A 102 -2.95 -2.74 -14.59
N VAL A 103 -2.28 -1.93 -13.77
CA VAL A 103 -2.82 -1.48 -12.47
C VAL A 103 -3.97 -0.48 -12.68
N ASP A 104 -4.86 -0.37 -11.71
CA ASP A 104 -5.91 0.66 -11.72
C ASP A 104 -5.36 2.03 -11.29
N SER A 105 -6.21 3.06 -11.31
CA SER A 105 -5.81 4.43 -10.94
C SER A 105 -5.40 4.55 -9.48
N LEU A 106 -6.05 3.83 -8.56
CA LEU A 106 -5.75 3.87 -7.14
C LEU A 106 -4.38 3.25 -6.84
N GLU A 107 -4.11 2.09 -7.43
CA GLU A 107 -2.80 1.42 -7.33
C GLU A 107 -1.70 2.23 -8.00
N LEU A 108 -1.96 2.85 -9.16
CA LEU A 108 -0.99 3.72 -9.80
C LEU A 108 -0.62 4.90 -8.90
N SER A 109 -1.61 5.55 -8.27
CA SER A 109 -1.35 6.63 -7.32
C SER A 109 -0.50 6.18 -6.15
N ARG A 110 -0.71 4.95 -5.64
CA ARG A 110 0.13 4.39 -4.56
C ARG A 110 1.57 4.18 -5.02
N LEU A 111 1.79 3.59 -6.19
CA LEU A 111 3.14 3.40 -6.75
C LEU A 111 3.88 4.74 -6.93
N ILE A 112 3.19 5.79 -7.40
CA ILE A 112 3.78 7.13 -7.57
C ILE A 112 4.24 7.69 -6.22
N LEU A 113 3.42 7.54 -5.18
CA LEU A 113 3.78 8.00 -3.85
C LEU A 113 4.95 7.19 -3.26
N GLU A 114 4.92 5.88 -3.42
CA GLU A 114 6.00 4.98 -3.00
C GLU A 114 7.34 5.37 -3.64
N GLY A 115 7.40 5.62 -4.94
CA GLY A 115 8.65 6.05 -5.58
C GLY A 115 9.06 7.49 -5.28
N GLN A 116 8.16 8.31 -4.75
CA GLN A 116 8.50 9.61 -4.17
C GLN A 116 8.93 9.51 -2.70
N ASN A 117 8.90 8.31 -2.11
CA ASN A 117 9.07 8.07 -0.68
C ASN A 117 8.11 8.95 0.15
N CYS A 118 6.90 9.14 -0.35
CA CYS A 118 5.82 9.88 0.28
C CYS A 118 4.63 8.95 0.53
N SER A 119 3.82 9.30 1.51
CA SER A 119 2.54 8.63 1.78
C SER A 119 1.40 9.61 1.55
N TYR A 120 0.18 9.09 1.39
CA TYR A 120 -0.98 9.96 1.18
C TYR A 120 -1.16 10.97 2.32
N ASP A 121 -0.95 10.52 3.55
CA ASP A 121 -1.08 11.31 4.77
C ASP A 121 0.01 12.40 4.88
N SER A 122 1.17 12.25 4.23
CA SER A 122 2.22 13.28 4.21
C SER A 122 1.97 14.38 3.17
N LEU A 123 1.05 14.18 2.22
CA LEU A 123 0.77 15.18 1.19
C LEU A 123 0.09 16.43 1.77
N PRO A 124 0.27 17.61 1.13
CA PRO A 124 -0.45 18.82 1.51
C PRO A 124 -1.97 18.62 1.47
N SER A 125 -2.63 19.00 2.54
CA SER A 125 -4.09 19.00 2.62
C SER A 125 -4.67 20.25 1.94
N HIS A 126 -5.88 20.09 1.40
CA HIS A 126 -6.69 21.21 0.93
C HIS A 126 -7.39 21.95 2.09
N ALA A 127 -7.49 21.32 3.27
CA ALA A 127 -8.14 21.91 4.43
C ALA A 127 -7.28 23.04 5.02
N SER A 128 -7.96 24.09 5.47
CA SER A 128 -7.37 25.25 6.12
C SER A 128 -8.10 25.53 7.43
N ASN A 129 -7.50 26.35 8.30
CA ASN A 129 -8.11 26.73 9.60
C ASN A 129 -8.47 25.52 10.50
N LEU A 130 -7.56 24.55 10.56
CA LEU A 130 -7.71 23.36 11.40
C LEU A 130 -7.50 23.67 12.89
N HIS A 131 -8.30 23.02 13.74
CA HIS A 131 -8.23 23.09 15.20
C HIS A 131 -7.83 21.72 15.76
N PHE A 132 -7.09 21.69 16.87
CA PHE A 132 -6.44 20.47 17.39
C PHE A 132 -6.64 20.27 18.90
N SER A 133 -7.76 20.71 19.44
CA SER A 133 -8.06 20.69 20.87
C SER A 133 -8.03 19.27 21.45
N ILE A 134 -8.49 18.28 20.68
CA ILE A 134 -8.52 16.87 21.09
C ILE A 134 -7.10 16.30 21.12
N LEU A 135 -6.30 16.59 20.08
CA LEU A 135 -4.91 16.17 20.01
C LEU A 135 -4.07 16.82 21.13
N GLU A 136 -4.24 18.13 21.35
CA GLU A 136 -3.54 18.86 22.42
C GLU A 136 -3.81 18.24 23.79
N LYS A 137 -5.08 18.00 24.13
CA LYS A 137 -5.44 17.32 25.40
C LYS A 137 -4.84 15.92 25.50
N ALA A 138 -4.81 15.17 24.40
CA ALA A 138 -4.24 13.83 24.39
C ALA A 138 -2.73 13.86 24.64
N LEU A 139 -2.00 14.79 24.00
CA LEU A 139 -0.55 14.96 24.16
C LEU A 139 -0.19 15.52 25.55
N GLN A 140 -0.96 16.48 26.07
CA GLN A 140 -0.84 16.96 27.45
C GLN A 140 -0.94 15.79 28.45
N LYS A 141 -1.95 14.92 28.28
CA LYS A 141 -2.17 13.78 29.18
C LYS A 141 -1.10 12.68 29.05
N LYS A 142 -0.60 12.42 27.85
CA LYS A 142 0.27 11.26 27.57
C LYS A 142 1.76 11.57 27.63
N ILE A 143 2.14 12.76 27.19
CA ILE A 143 3.53 13.18 27.01
C ILE A 143 3.86 14.40 27.89
N GLY A 144 2.86 15.10 28.43
CA GLY A 144 3.08 16.21 29.36
C GLY A 144 3.50 17.51 28.69
N ILE A 145 3.20 17.72 27.40
CA ILE A 145 3.42 19.02 26.76
C ILE A 145 2.54 20.08 27.43
N GLU A 146 2.99 21.33 27.50
CA GLU A 146 2.14 22.41 28.03
C GLU A 146 1.10 22.88 27.02
N LYS A 147 1.51 23.09 25.77
CA LYS A 147 0.68 23.59 24.67
C LYS A 147 1.11 22.97 23.35
N LEU A 148 0.15 22.74 22.45
CA LEU A 148 0.43 22.31 21.09
C LEU A 148 0.87 23.51 20.23
N THR A 149 2.14 23.51 19.82
CA THR A 149 2.73 24.58 19.01
C THR A 149 2.80 24.22 17.52
N PRO A 150 2.91 25.20 16.62
CA PRO A 150 3.24 24.96 15.21
C PRO A 150 4.44 24.04 14.99
N ASP A 151 5.51 24.21 15.77
CA ASP A 151 6.72 23.39 15.64
C ASP A 151 6.45 21.94 16.03
N LEU A 152 5.64 21.69 17.07
CA LEU A 152 5.22 20.34 17.42
C LEU A 152 4.36 19.70 16.32
N LEU A 153 3.50 20.47 15.64
CA LEU A 153 2.74 19.97 14.49
C LEU A 153 3.69 19.60 13.32
N ILE A 154 4.77 20.35 13.13
CA ILE A 154 5.80 20.01 12.14
C ILE A 154 6.55 18.74 12.55
N THR A 155 6.96 18.62 13.81
CA THR A 155 7.62 17.43 14.35
C THR A 155 6.76 16.18 14.22
N LEU A 156 5.43 16.31 14.38
CA LEU A 156 4.47 15.22 14.23
C LEU A 156 4.08 14.93 12.77
N GLY A 157 4.62 15.66 11.79
CA GLY A 157 4.27 15.50 10.36
C GLY A 157 2.85 15.96 9.99
N LEU A 158 2.21 16.75 10.86
CA LEU A 158 0.86 17.28 10.67
C LEU A 158 0.86 18.62 9.92
N ARG A 159 2.02 19.28 9.86
CA ARG A 159 2.23 20.57 9.21
C ARG A 159 3.61 20.63 8.54
N GLU A 160 3.69 21.27 7.39
CA GLU A 160 4.96 21.56 6.72
C GLU A 160 5.59 22.87 7.20
N LYS A 161 6.90 23.02 6.99
CA LYS A 161 7.64 24.25 7.32
C LYS A 161 7.13 25.51 6.59
N ASN A 162 6.53 25.33 5.42
CA ASN A 162 5.90 26.41 4.65
C ASN A 162 4.55 26.86 5.24
N GLY A 163 4.10 26.22 6.33
CA GLY A 163 2.87 26.54 7.05
C GLY A 163 1.63 25.77 6.61
N LYS A 164 1.67 24.98 5.52
CA LYS A 164 0.55 24.15 5.05
C LYS A 164 0.37 22.92 5.94
N TYR A 165 -0.87 22.48 6.11
CA TYR A 165 -1.18 21.23 6.79
C TYR A 165 -1.02 20.04 5.86
N THR A 166 -0.72 18.87 6.42
CA THR A 166 -0.74 17.60 5.68
C THR A 166 -2.11 16.94 5.78
N ASN A 167 -2.37 15.90 4.98
CA ASN A 167 -3.57 15.08 5.10
C ASN A 167 -3.66 14.41 6.48
N ALA A 168 -2.53 14.02 7.07
CA ALA A 168 -2.45 13.60 8.48
C ALA A 168 -2.93 14.71 9.41
N GLY A 169 -2.46 15.95 9.20
CA GLY A 169 -2.94 17.12 9.95
C GLY A 169 -4.46 17.28 9.87
N ALA A 170 -5.05 17.13 8.69
CA ALA A 170 -6.50 17.17 8.54
C ALA A 170 -7.21 15.99 9.25
N LEU A 171 -6.65 14.78 9.23
CA LEU A 171 -7.22 13.63 9.97
C LEU A 171 -7.19 13.80 11.49
N PHE A 172 -6.16 14.48 12.02
CA PHE A 172 -6.03 14.76 13.45
C PHE A 172 -6.76 16.02 13.93
N ALA A 173 -7.25 16.84 13.01
CA ALA A 173 -8.03 18.03 13.33
C ALA A 173 -9.37 17.65 13.96
N ASP A 174 -9.86 18.49 14.89
CA ASP A 174 -11.09 18.27 15.65
C ASP A 174 -12.28 17.95 14.74
N GLU A 175 -12.35 18.65 13.59
CA GLU A 175 -13.31 18.46 12.50
C GLU A 175 -12.56 18.32 11.16
N ASN A 176 -13.08 17.49 10.25
CA ASN A 176 -12.51 17.27 8.92
C ASN A 176 -13.57 16.81 7.90
N ASP A 177 -13.17 16.65 6.63
CA ASP A 177 -14.06 16.23 5.54
C ASP A 177 -13.93 14.73 5.19
N TYR A 178 -13.21 13.96 5.99
CA TYR A 178 -13.02 12.53 5.73
C TYR A 178 -14.24 11.71 6.15
N ARG A 179 -14.49 10.66 5.37
CA ARG A 179 -15.39 9.58 5.82
C ARG A 179 -14.72 8.87 7.00
N GLY A 180 -15.52 8.59 8.02
CA GLY A 180 -15.04 7.84 9.17
C GLY A 180 -15.46 6.37 9.11
N ILE A 181 -16.05 5.90 10.19
CA ILE A 181 -16.43 4.49 10.37
C ILE A 181 -17.93 4.34 10.58
N ASP A 182 -18.45 3.19 10.15
CA ASP A 182 -19.82 2.75 10.41
C ASP A 182 -19.75 1.50 11.28
N LEU A 183 -20.18 1.63 12.53
CA LEU A 183 -20.16 0.56 13.52
C LEU A 183 -21.55 -0.04 13.64
N VAL A 184 -21.66 -1.36 13.41
CA VAL A 184 -22.92 -2.09 13.53
C VAL A 184 -22.76 -3.23 14.53
N LYS A 185 -23.66 -3.29 15.51
CA LYS A 185 -23.87 -4.48 16.34
C LYS A 185 -25.02 -5.28 15.75
N PHE A 186 -24.72 -6.48 15.28
CA PHE A 186 -25.73 -7.42 14.81
C PHE A 186 -26.30 -8.25 15.95
N GLY A 187 -27.52 -8.72 15.77
CA GLY A 187 -28.17 -9.72 16.63
C GLY A 187 -27.83 -11.13 16.16
N ASP A 188 -28.82 -12.01 16.15
CA ASP A 188 -28.63 -13.42 15.82
C ASP A 188 -28.14 -13.65 14.38
N ASN A 189 -28.30 -12.67 13.50
CA ASN A 189 -27.76 -12.69 12.14
C ASN A 189 -27.54 -11.27 11.58
N ILE A 190 -26.89 -11.19 10.43
CA ILE A 190 -26.53 -9.93 9.76
C ILE A 190 -27.74 -9.08 9.31
N ASN A 191 -28.96 -9.66 9.27
CA ASN A 191 -30.17 -8.91 8.92
C ASN A 191 -30.79 -8.20 10.12
N VAL A 192 -30.37 -8.53 11.34
CA VAL A 192 -30.86 -7.91 12.58
C VAL A 192 -29.79 -6.96 13.10
N MET A 193 -29.96 -5.65 12.88
CA MET A 193 -29.07 -4.62 13.44
C MET A 193 -29.62 -4.18 14.80
N LEU A 194 -28.92 -4.50 15.89
CA LEU A 194 -29.29 -4.11 17.25
C LEU A 194 -28.90 -2.67 17.58
N ASP A 195 -27.78 -2.20 17.03
CA ASP A 195 -27.30 -0.84 17.17
C ASP A 195 -26.43 -0.47 15.96
N ARG A 196 -26.46 0.80 15.58
CA ARG A 196 -25.62 1.34 14.51
C ARG A 196 -25.18 2.75 14.86
N ALA A 197 -23.90 3.05 14.65
CA ALA A 197 -23.35 4.38 14.83
C ALA A 197 -22.39 4.71 13.70
N GLN A 198 -22.71 5.78 12.96
CA GLN A 198 -21.83 6.37 11.96
C GLN A 198 -21.08 7.52 12.62
N ILE A 199 -19.76 7.44 12.63
CA ILE A 199 -18.86 8.45 13.20
C ILE A 199 -17.99 8.94 12.06
N GLU A 200 -18.17 10.19 11.64
CA GLU A 200 -17.46 10.80 10.52
C GLU A 200 -17.17 12.27 10.79
N LYS A 201 -16.28 12.87 9.99
CA LYS A 201 -15.95 14.30 10.04
C LYS A 201 -15.41 14.81 11.38
N VAL A 202 -14.88 13.91 12.20
CA VAL A 202 -14.23 14.19 13.49
C VAL A 202 -12.78 13.73 13.45
N SER A 203 -11.95 14.25 14.37
CA SER A 203 -10.57 13.77 14.50
C SER A 203 -10.49 12.24 14.61
N VAL A 204 -9.43 11.66 14.05
CA VAL A 204 -9.14 10.22 14.16
C VAL A 204 -9.06 9.75 15.62
N LEU A 205 -8.64 10.63 16.53
CA LEU A 205 -8.62 10.37 17.96
C LEU A 205 -10.02 10.24 18.56
N LYS A 206 -10.94 11.14 18.18
CA LYS A 206 -12.35 11.06 18.60
C LYS A 206 -13.03 9.83 18.04
N LEU A 207 -12.81 9.56 16.75
CA LEU A 207 -13.30 8.37 16.07
C LEU A 207 -12.89 7.09 16.80
N TYR A 208 -11.61 6.97 17.15
CA TYR A 208 -11.09 5.84 17.93
C TYR A 208 -11.71 5.75 19.33
N GLN A 209 -11.85 6.87 20.04
CA GLN A 209 -12.44 6.91 21.38
C GLN A 209 -13.91 6.47 21.37
N ASP A 210 -14.68 6.92 20.39
CA ASP A 210 -16.11 6.59 20.24
C ASP A 210 -16.30 5.13 19.84
N ALA A 211 -15.42 4.61 18.97
CA ALA A 211 -15.40 3.18 18.65
C ALA A 211 -15.14 2.32 19.89
N LEU A 212 -14.15 2.69 20.70
CA LEU A 212 -13.87 2.00 21.95
C LEU A 212 -15.02 2.11 22.96
N GLN A 213 -15.73 3.23 23.00
CA GLN A 213 -16.90 3.38 23.86
C GLN A 213 -18.00 2.40 23.46
N LYS A 214 -18.29 2.26 22.16
CA LYS A 214 -19.24 1.27 21.64
C LYS A 214 -18.79 -0.17 21.92
N TYR A 215 -17.50 -0.47 21.73
CA TYR A 215 -16.96 -1.78 22.10
C TYR A 215 -17.21 -2.09 23.59
N ARG A 216 -16.82 -1.18 24.48
CA ARG A 216 -16.99 -1.35 25.93
C ARG A 216 -18.45 -1.51 26.34
N GLN A 217 -19.36 -0.76 25.73
CA GLN A 217 -20.80 -0.85 26.02
C GLN A 217 -21.37 -2.26 25.80
N TYR A 218 -20.84 -3.01 24.84
CA TYR A 218 -21.45 -4.27 24.42
C TYR A 218 -20.63 -5.53 24.70
N TYR A 219 -19.32 -5.39 24.83
CA TYR A 219 -18.40 -6.52 24.97
C TYR A 219 -17.67 -6.54 26.30
N GLN A 220 -17.66 -5.44 27.06
CA GLN A 220 -17.18 -5.44 28.44
C GLN A 220 -18.36 -5.48 29.40
N ASN A 221 -18.64 -6.68 29.92
CA ASN A 221 -19.69 -6.89 30.91
C ASN A 221 -19.08 -7.24 32.27
N GLU A 222 -19.76 -6.81 33.33
CA GLU A 222 -19.47 -7.25 34.68
C GLU A 222 -20.39 -8.42 35.01
N VAL A 223 -19.79 -9.55 35.38
CA VAL A 223 -20.51 -10.73 35.88
C VAL A 223 -20.42 -10.72 37.40
N ILE A 224 -21.56 -10.85 38.07
CA ILE A 224 -21.60 -11.14 39.50
C ILE A 224 -21.51 -12.66 39.64
N ASP A 225 -20.40 -13.14 40.22
CA ASP A 225 -20.14 -14.56 40.50
C ASP A 225 -20.08 -14.75 42.03
N GLY A 226 -21.19 -15.24 42.58
CA GLY A 226 -21.39 -15.31 44.03
C GLY A 226 -21.42 -13.92 44.68
N ALA A 227 -20.53 -13.67 45.64
CA ALA A 227 -20.39 -12.38 46.31
C ALA A 227 -19.40 -11.42 45.60
N TYR A 228 -18.77 -11.85 44.50
CA TYR A 228 -17.72 -11.09 43.83
C TYR A 228 -18.18 -10.56 42.49
N ARG A 229 -17.78 -9.31 42.19
CA ARG A 229 -17.99 -8.68 40.89
C ARG A 229 -16.73 -8.89 40.04
N ARG A 230 -16.84 -9.58 38.91
CA ARG A 230 -15.74 -9.81 37.97
C ARG A 230 -16.02 -9.09 36.66
N LYS A 231 -15.00 -8.40 36.15
CA LYS A 231 -15.05 -7.75 34.86
C LYS A 231 -14.51 -8.70 33.80
N ASN A 232 -15.31 -9.04 32.81
CA ASN A 232 -14.83 -9.79 31.65
C ASN A 232 -14.41 -8.78 30.58
N GLU A 233 -13.15 -8.87 30.14
CA GLU A 233 -12.57 -8.01 29.09
C GLU A 233 -12.66 -8.62 27.70
#